data_AF-A0A836TAW9-F1
#
_entry.id   AF-A0A836TAW9-F1
#
_cell.length_a   1.000
_cell.length_b   1.000
_cell.length_c   1.000
_cell.angle_alpha   90.00
_cell.angle_beta   90.00
_cell.angle_gamma   90.00
#
_symmetry.space_group_name_H-M   'P 1'
#
loop_
_entity.id
_entity.type
_entity.pdbx_description
1 polymer ?
#
loop_
_entity_poly.entity_id
_entity_poly.type
_entity_poly.pdbx_seq_one_letter_code
_entity_poly.pdbx_strand_id
1 'polypeptide(L)'
;MSNIGDKERVTQNRVVKLLKNKLGYEYLGDFQDRSSNANVEVELLTKWLLSRGVTQVLITKALRELDQASAMGQGKKLYDANKAVYKLLRYGVKVKADVSANTETVWLIDWNNVDANHFAIAEEVSILGENKKRPDIVIYVNGIALGVIELKRSSVSVTEGIRQNLDNQKKDFIRDFFTTMQLVMAGNDTEGLRYGTIETAEKYYLTWKEQNPEYNPKTDEKDAKYLNPIICEGGDNALDCAVLRMLDKKRFLALIHDFIVFDAGVKKTARHNQYFGVQAAKEHVKSREGGIIWHTQGSGKSLTMVWLAK
;
A
#
# COMPACT_ATOMS: atom_id res chain seq x y z
N MET A 1 -12.06 -33.63 8.28
CA MET A 1 -11.27 -32.46 8.75
C MET A 1 -10.73 -31.76 7.52
N SER A 2 -11.04 -30.48 7.32
CA SER A 2 -11.12 -29.90 5.98
C SER A 2 -9.74 -29.50 5.41
N ASN A 3 -9.37 -30.10 4.26
CA ASN A 3 -8.27 -29.76 3.34
C ASN A 3 -8.32 -28.31 2.78
N ILE A 4 -9.20 -27.45 3.31
CA ILE A 4 -9.54 -26.15 2.73
C ILE A 4 -8.52 -25.08 3.14
N GLY A 5 -8.12 -25.05 4.43
CA GLY A 5 -7.13 -24.09 4.95
C GLY A 5 -5.72 -24.35 4.43
N ASP A 6 -5.37 -25.60 4.16
CA ASP A 6 -4.01 -25.98 3.77
C ASP A 6 -3.58 -25.35 2.44
N LYS A 7 -4.50 -25.23 1.47
CA LYS A 7 -4.19 -24.63 0.16
C LYS A 7 -4.04 -23.11 0.23
N GLU A 8 -4.86 -22.43 1.02
CA GLU A 8 -4.74 -20.98 1.22
C GLU A 8 -3.44 -20.65 1.96
N ARG A 9 -3.08 -21.45 2.98
CA ARG A 9 -1.80 -21.30 3.69
C ARG A 9 -0.59 -21.57 2.78
N VAL A 10 -0.69 -22.48 1.81
CA VAL A 10 0.36 -22.67 0.79
C VAL A 10 0.56 -21.40 -0.04
N THR A 11 -0.52 -20.77 -0.52
CA THR A 11 -0.44 -19.48 -1.25
C THR A 11 0.19 -18.40 -0.37
N GLN A 12 -0.27 -18.24 0.87
CA GLN A 12 0.28 -17.26 1.82
C GLN A 12 1.76 -17.45 2.10
N ASN A 13 2.17 -18.68 2.44
CA ASN A 13 3.57 -19.02 2.68
C ASN A 13 4.45 -18.69 1.47
N ARG A 14 3.93 -18.88 0.25
CA ARG A 14 4.63 -18.56 -1.00
C ARG A 14 4.75 -17.04 -1.19
N VAL A 15 3.69 -16.27 -0.98
CA VAL A 15 3.70 -14.80 -1.04
C VAL A 15 4.65 -14.20 0.00
N VAL A 16 4.63 -14.69 1.24
CA VAL A 16 5.58 -14.29 2.30
C VAL A 16 7.02 -14.53 1.87
N LYS A 17 7.31 -15.70 1.28
CA LYS A 17 8.66 -16.01 0.73
C LYS A 17 9.06 -15.08 -0.40
N LEU A 18 8.14 -14.67 -1.28
CA LEU A 18 8.44 -13.71 -2.36
C LEU A 18 8.79 -12.34 -1.81
N LEU A 19 7.96 -11.79 -0.92
CA LEU A 19 8.20 -10.49 -0.29
C LEU A 19 9.54 -10.49 0.46
N LYS A 20 9.84 -11.56 1.20
CA LYS A 20 11.10 -11.70 1.93
C LYS A 20 12.31 -11.87 1.01
N ASN A 21 12.30 -12.89 0.16
CA ASN A 21 13.50 -13.35 -0.54
C ASN A 21 13.76 -12.60 -1.85
N LYS A 22 12.71 -12.06 -2.50
CA LYS A 22 12.84 -11.35 -3.78
C LYS A 22 12.77 -9.84 -3.61
N LEU A 23 11.93 -9.34 -2.70
CA LEU A 23 11.76 -7.90 -2.49
C LEU A 23 12.46 -7.38 -1.23
N GLY A 24 13.03 -8.25 -0.40
CA GLY A 24 13.84 -7.87 0.77
C GLY A 24 13.04 -7.23 1.90
N TYR A 25 11.79 -7.66 2.10
CA TYR A 25 10.98 -7.28 3.26
C TYR A 25 11.39 -8.14 4.46
N GLU A 26 11.59 -7.54 5.63
CA GLU A 26 11.79 -8.29 6.87
C GLU A 26 10.51 -9.04 7.25
N TYR A 27 10.62 -10.29 7.68
CA TYR A 27 9.48 -11.06 8.16
C TYR A 27 9.42 -10.97 9.70
N LEU A 28 8.38 -10.32 10.21
CA LEU A 28 8.17 -10.08 11.64
C LEU A 28 7.58 -11.30 12.37
N GLY A 29 7.07 -12.28 11.64
CA GLY A 29 6.46 -13.48 12.18
C GLY A 29 4.95 -13.58 11.93
N ASP A 30 4.38 -14.61 12.55
CA ASP A 30 2.94 -14.85 12.63
C ASP A 30 2.38 -14.11 13.85
N PHE A 31 1.45 -13.19 13.62
CA PHE A 31 0.87 -12.32 14.63
C PHE A 31 -0.51 -12.81 15.10
N GLN A 32 -0.87 -14.08 14.85
CA GLN A 32 -2.17 -14.62 15.21
C GLN A 32 -2.49 -14.50 16.71
N ASP A 33 -1.52 -14.85 17.55
CA ASP A 33 -1.72 -15.00 19.00
C ASP A 33 -1.11 -13.84 19.81
N ARG A 34 -0.62 -12.79 19.12
CA ARG A 34 -0.12 -11.58 19.76
C ARG A 34 -1.28 -10.73 20.27
N SER A 35 -1.18 -10.28 21.53
CA SER A 35 -2.25 -9.56 22.22
C SER A 35 -2.36 -8.07 21.86
N SER A 36 -1.32 -7.48 21.26
CA SER A 36 -1.18 -6.04 21.07
C SER A 36 -0.89 -5.63 19.62
N ASN A 37 -1.40 -6.39 18.65
CA ASN A 37 -1.25 -6.03 17.24
C ASN A 37 -1.89 -4.67 16.95
N ALA A 38 -1.15 -3.81 16.27
CA ALA A 38 -1.59 -2.47 15.94
C ALA A 38 -1.18 -2.10 14.51
N ASN A 39 -1.82 -1.06 13.99
CA ASN A 39 -1.46 -0.45 12.71
C ASN A 39 -0.19 0.41 12.82
N VAL A 40 0.32 0.65 14.02
CA VAL A 40 1.61 1.29 14.30
C VAL A 40 2.38 0.47 15.33
N GLU A 41 3.48 -0.14 14.90
CA GLU A 41 4.49 -0.79 15.75
C GLU A 41 5.44 0.30 16.29
N VAL A 42 5.06 0.87 17.44
CA VAL A 42 5.75 2.02 18.06
C VAL A 42 7.24 1.76 18.29
N GLU A 43 7.60 0.53 18.67
CA GLU A 43 9.01 0.16 18.90
C GLU A 43 9.82 0.20 17.60
N LEU A 44 9.29 -0.33 16.50
CA LEU A 44 9.94 -0.31 15.20
C LEU A 44 10.08 1.12 14.66
N LEU A 45 9.01 1.92 14.77
CA LEU A 45 9.04 3.32 14.34
C LEU A 45 10.02 4.15 15.17
N THR A 46 10.04 3.96 16.50
CA THR A 46 10.99 4.65 17.39
C THR A 46 12.42 4.27 17.07
N LYS A 47 12.71 2.97 16.92
CA LYS A 47 14.05 2.47 16.58
C LYS A 47 14.53 3.04 15.25
N TRP A 48 13.66 3.09 14.24
CA TRP A 48 14.00 3.67 12.95
C TRP A 48 14.23 5.18 13.06
N LEU A 49 13.36 5.95 13.72
CA LEU A 49 13.54 7.40 13.89
C LEU A 49 14.83 7.74 14.66
N LEU A 50 15.17 6.98 15.70
CA LEU A 50 16.45 7.12 16.42
C LEU A 50 17.66 6.89 15.51
N SER A 51 17.61 5.90 14.62
CA SER A 51 18.70 5.65 13.65
C SER A 51 18.84 6.76 12.60
N ARG A 52 17.80 7.58 12.42
CA ARG A 52 17.83 8.82 11.60
C ARG A 52 18.29 10.05 12.38
N GLY A 53 18.65 9.91 13.66
CA GLY A 53 19.11 11.01 14.51
C GLY A 53 18.00 11.87 15.09
N VAL A 54 16.73 11.44 15.03
CA VAL A 54 15.62 12.16 15.66
C VAL A 54 15.68 11.95 17.17
N THR A 55 15.57 13.03 17.95
CA THR A 55 15.64 12.96 19.41
C THR A 55 14.40 12.30 20.00
N GLN A 56 14.55 11.63 21.16
CA GLN A 56 13.44 10.95 21.83
C GLN A 56 12.26 11.88 22.13
N VAL A 57 12.52 13.15 22.47
CA VAL A 57 11.49 14.16 22.74
C VAL A 57 10.64 14.43 21.50
N LEU A 58 11.28 14.61 20.33
CA LEU A 58 10.58 14.83 19.08
C LEU A 58 9.83 13.57 18.62
N ILE A 59 10.42 12.39 18.82
CA ILE A 59 9.76 11.10 18.53
C ILE A 59 8.47 10.97 19.33
N THR A 60 8.51 11.17 20.65
CA THR A 60 7.32 11.07 21.50
C THR A 60 6.21 12.03 21.06
N LYS A 61 6.56 13.27 20.67
CA LYS A 61 5.59 14.23 20.14
C LYS A 61 5.05 13.79 18.78
N ALA A 62 5.90 13.29 17.89
CA ALA A 62 5.49 12.83 16.57
C ALA A 62 4.55 11.61 16.65
N LEU A 63 4.84 10.67 17.55
CA LEU A 63 3.98 9.53 17.84
C LEU A 63 2.61 9.96 18.38
N ARG A 64 2.59 10.99 19.24
CA ARG A 64 1.33 11.56 19.75
C ARG A 64 0.49 12.19 18.65
N GLU A 65 1.10 12.96 17.74
CA GLU A 65 0.39 13.51 16.58
C GLU A 65 -0.13 12.41 15.65
N LEU A 66 0.66 11.35 15.43
CA LEU A 66 0.25 10.19 14.64
C LEU A 66 -0.93 9.46 15.28
N ASP A 67 -0.86 9.20 16.59
CA ASP A 67 -1.93 8.57 17.38
C ASP A 67 -3.24 9.39 17.30
N GLN A 68 -3.16 10.71 17.50
CA GLN A 68 -4.32 11.60 17.37
C GLN A 68 -4.91 11.62 15.95
N ALA A 69 -4.06 11.57 14.92
CA ALA A 69 -4.52 11.50 13.53
C ALA A 69 -5.26 10.18 13.25
N SER A 70 -4.73 9.06 13.73
CA SER A 70 -5.33 7.72 13.56
C SER A 70 -6.53 7.46 14.47
N ALA A 71 -6.67 8.15 15.60
CA ALA A 71 -7.73 7.91 16.56
C ALA A 71 -9.12 8.06 15.93
N MET A 72 -9.99 7.07 16.15
CA MET A 72 -11.37 7.04 15.69
C MET A 72 -12.31 7.37 16.85
N GLY A 73 -12.78 8.61 16.91
CA GLY A 73 -13.82 9.04 17.86
C GLY A 73 -15.24 8.72 17.36
N GLN A 74 -16.24 8.93 18.22
CA GLN A 74 -17.64 8.87 17.79
C GLN A 74 -17.90 9.87 16.66
N GLY A 75 -18.43 9.38 15.53
CA GLY A 75 -18.76 10.20 14.36
C GLY A 75 -17.63 10.46 13.35
N LYS A 76 -16.36 10.20 13.68
CA LYS A 76 -15.24 10.35 12.72
C LYS A 76 -15.34 9.30 11.60
N LYS A 77 -15.20 9.74 10.34
CA LYS A 77 -15.17 8.86 9.17
C LYS A 77 -13.76 8.32 8.95
N LEU A 78 -13.67 7.07 8.45
CA LEU A 78 -12.39 6.43 8.14
C LEU A 78 -11.59 7.27 7.14
N TYR A 79 -12.26 7.78 6.11
CA TYR A 79 -11.70 8.75 5.15
C TYR A 79 -10.94 9.91 5.84
N ASP A 80 -11.51 10.54 6.87
CA ASP A 80 -10.93 11.73 7.50
C ASP A 80 -9.70 11.38 8.35
N ALA A 81 -9.77 10.29 9.13
CA ALA A 81 -8.63 9.79 9.91
C ALA A 81 -7.47 9.39 8.99
N ASN A 82 -7.78 8.64 7.93
CA ASN A 82 -6.79 8.21 6.96
C ASN A 82 -6.17 9.37 6.18
N LYS A 83 -6.96 10.40 5.86
CA LYS A 83 -6.45 11.64 5.28
C LYS A 83 -5.52 12.38 6.23
N ALA A 84 -5.83 12.42 7.52
CA ALA A 84 -4.97 13.03 8.53
C ALA A 84 -3.63 12.30 8.64
N VAL A 85 -3.65 10.96 8.74
CA VAL A 85 -2.43 10.14 8.74
C VAL A 85 -1.63 10.33 7.45
N TYR A 86 -2.28 10.28 6.28
CA TYR A 86 -1.61 10.49 5.00
C TYR A 86 -0.89 11.85 4.92
N LYS A 87 -1.47 12.92 5.48
CA LYS A 87 -0.80 14.22 5.55
C LYS A 87 0.49 14.17 6.36
N LEU A 88 0.48 13.48 7.51
CA LEU A 88 1.68 13.29 8.34
C LEU A 88 2.75 12.49 7.60
N LEU A 89 2.36 11.44 6.87
CA LEU A 89 3.28 10.67 6.03
C LEU A 89 3.89 11.54 4.91
N ARG A 90 3.05 12.28 4.17
CA ARG A 90 3.44 13.02 2.96
C ARG A 90 4.21 14.30 3.23
N TYR A 91 3.90 15.00 4.31
CA TYR A 91 4.43 16.34 4.61
C TYR A 91 5.26 16.41 5.90
N GLY A 92 5.43 15.26 6.58
CA GLY A 92 6.11 15.17 7.85
C GLY A 92 5.27 15.68 9.03
N VAL A 93 5.71 15.33 10.22
CA VAL A 93 5.09 15.73 11.48
C VAL A 93 5.83 16.96 12.02
N LYS A 94 5.14 18.09 12.12
CA LYS A 94 5.72 19.36 12.58
C LYS A 94 5.60 19.46 14.09
N VAL A 95 6.72 19.37 14.80
CA VAL A 95 6.80 19.36 16.27
C VAL A 95 7.91 20.28 16.76
N LYS A 96 7.86 20.68 18.04
CA LYS A 96 8.92 21.46 18.70
C LYS A 96 9.48 20.67 19.87
N ALA A 97 10.77 20.77 20.18
CA ALA A 97 11.34 20.14 21.38
C ALA A 97 10.74 20.72 22.68
N ASP A 98 10.57 22.03 22.73
CA ASP A 98 9.92 22.79 23.81
C ASP A 98 9.16 24.01 23.25
N VAL A 99 8.59 24.85 24.12
CA VAL A 99 7.78 26.02 23.71
C VAL A 99 8.63 27.09 23.00
N SER A 100 9.87 27.28 23.45
CA SER A 100 10.83 28.25 22.92
C SER A 100 11.56 27.76 21.66
N ALA A 101 11.56 26.46 21.39
CA ALA A 101 12.26 25.87 20.27
C ALA A 101 11.59 26.19 18.92
N ASN A 102 12.40 26.12 17.87
CA ASN A 102 11.93 26.18 16.50
C ASN A 102 11.13 24.91 16.15
N THR A 103 10.22 25.06 15.19
CA THR A 103 9.49 23.91 14.66
C THR A 103 10.41 23.07 13.79
N GLU A 104 10.45 21.78 14.07
CA GLU A 104 11.17 20.77 13.33
C GLU A 104 10.18 19.82 12.65
N THR A 105 10.58 19.27 11.50
CA THR A 105 9.77 18.30 10.76
C THR A 105 10.36 16.91 10.96
N VAL A 106 9.62 16.03 11.64
CA VAL A 106 9.93 14.62 11.76
C VAL A 106 9.31 13.87 10.58
N TRP A 107 10.14 13.25 9.75
CA TRP A 107 9.69 12.45 8.61
C TRP A 107 9.44 11.01 9.05
N LEU A 108 8.22 10.51 8.83
CA LEU A 108 7.85 9.12 9.15
C LEU A 108 8.26 8.13 8.07
N ILE A 109 8.56 8.63 6.87
CA ILE A 109 9.04 7.88 5.70
C ILE A 109 10.15 8.70 5.05
N ASP A 110 11.25 8.05 4.68
CA ASP A 110 12.29 8.64 3.84
C ASP A 110 11.89 8.48 2.36
N TRP A 111 11.28 9.54 1.82
CA TRP A 111 10.85 9.57 0.42
C TRP A 111 12.00 9.73 -0.58
N ASN A 112 13.17 10.20 -0.11
CA ASN A 112 14.32 10.49 -0.96
C ASN A 112 15.21 9.26 -1.13
N ASN A 113 15.37 8.48 -0.06
CA ASN A 113 16.09 7.22 -0.08
C ASN A 113 15.17 6.07 0.34
N VAL A 114 14.57 5.42 -0.64
CA VAL A 114 13.65 4.29 -0.45
C VAL A 114 14.29 3.20 0.41
N ASP A 115 15.55 2.84 0.14
CA ASP A 115 16.24 1.75 0.83
C ASP A 115 16.63 2.08 2.28
N ALA A 116 16.55 3.35 2.69
CA ALA A 116 16.72 3.75 4.09
C ALA A 116 15.49 3.44 4.96
N ASN A 117 14.35 3.08 4.36
CA ASN A 117 13.16 2.69 5.10
C ASN A 117 13.23 1.21 5.50
N HIS A 118 12.69 0.90 6.67
CA HIS A 118 12.49 -0.46 7.15
C HIS A 118 11.19 -1.03 6.57
N PHE A 119 11.30 -1.89 5.56
CA PHE A 119 10.16 -2.61 5.00
C PHE A 119 10.01 -3.96 5.68
N ALA A 120 8.83 -4.24 6.21
CA ALA A 120 8.56 -5.48 6.92
C ALA A 120 7.15 -6.01 6.61
N ILE A 121 6.95 -7.31 6.80
CA ILE A 121 5.67 -7.98 6.69
C ILE A 121 5.40 -8.82 7.95
N ALA A 122 4.14 -8.86 8.37
CA ALA A 122 3.64 -9.82 9.35
C ALA A 122 2.48 -10.60 8.72
N GLU A 123 2.31 -11.85 9.11
CA GLU A 123 1.18 -12.67 8.67
C GLU A 123 0.16 -12.91 9.79
N GLU A 124 -1.07 -13.25 9.42
CA GLU A 124 -2.16 -13.61 10.35
C GLU A 124 -2.42 -12.55 11.44
N VAL A 125 -2.37 -11.27 11.08
CA VAL A 125 -2.38 -10.17 12.06
C VAL A 125 -3.74 -10.05 12.74
N SER A 126 -3.91 -10.69 13.90
CA SER A 126 -5.19 -10.70 14.61
C SER A 126 -5.44 -9.36 15.32
N ILE A 127 -6.46 -8.63 14.88
CA ILE A 127 -6.84 -7.35 15.48
C ILE A 127 -8.10 -7.52 16.31
N LEU A 128 -8.03 -7.04 17.55
CA LEU A 128 -9.19 -6.94 18.44
C LEU A 128 -10.03 -5.74 17.99
N GLY A 129 -11.30 -6.00 17.73
CA GLY A 129 -12.34 -5.00 17.52
C GLY A 129 -13.63 -5.52 18.17
N GLU A 130 -14.77 -4.88 17.90
CA GLU A 130 -16.07 -5.44 18.31
C GLU A 130 -16.23 -6.87 17.78
N ASN A 131 -15.82 -7.09 16.53
CA ASN A 131 -15.63 -8.40 15.95
C ASN A 131 -14.17 -8.58 15.52
N LYS A 132 -13.50 -9.60 16.09
CA LYS A 132 -12.12 -9.96 15.75
C LYS A 132 -11.99 -10.25 14.25
N LYS A 133 -10.98 -9.67 13.63
CA LYS A 133 -10.58 -9.96 12.23
C LYS A 133 -9.08 -10.19 12.16
N ARG A 134 -8.68 -10.82 11.07
CA ARG A 134 -7.31 -11.27 10.88
C ARG A 134 -6.90 -11.11 9.41
N PRO A 135 -6.32 -9.96 9.04
CA PRO A 135 -5.64 -9.82 7.77
C PRO A 135 -4.53 -10.85 7.57
N ASP A 136 -4.48 -11.44 6.38
CA ASP A 136 -3.53 -12.53 6.07
C ASP A 136 -2.09 -12.02 6.01
N ILE A 137 -1.83 -10.91 5.30
CA ILE A 137 -0.51 -10.27 5.25
C ILE A 137 -0.66 -8.76 5.41
N VAL A 138 0.10 -8.18 6.34
CA VAL A 138 0.20 -6.73 6.54
C VAL A 138 1.61 -6.25 6.22
N ILE A 139 1.70 -5.17 5.46
CA ILE A 139 2.94 -4.52 5.06
C ILE A 139 3.18 -3.31 5.95
N TYR A 140 4.28 -3.33 6.69
CA TYR A 140 4.77 -2.25 7.52
C TYR A 140 5.95 -1.53 6.85
N VAL A 141 5.95 -0.20 6.91
CA VAL A 141 7.11 0.64 6.55
C VAL A 141 7.45 1.50 7.75
N ASN A 142 8.66 1.35 8.27
CA ASN A 142 9.13 1.98 9.50
C ASN A 142 8.20 1.72 10.69
N GLY A 143 7.59 0.53 10.76
CA GLY A 143 6.61 0.19 11.78
C GLY A 143 5.19 0.73 11.55
N ILE A 144 4.91 1.46 10.48
CA ILE A 144 3.54 1.91 10.14
C ILE A 144 2.95 0.95 9.12
N ALA A 145 1.79 0.37 9.41
CA ALA A 145 1.07 -0.48 8.48
C ALA A 145 0.53 0.37 7.32
N LEU A 146 0.97 0.09 6.08
CA LEU A 146 0.58 0.86 4.89
C LEU A 146 -0.12 0.00 3.81
N GLY A 147 -0.03 -1.32 3.91
CA GLY A 147 -0.67 -2.24 2.97
C GLY A 147 -1.25 -3.48 3.65
N VAL A 148 -2.33 -4.01 3.10
CA VAL A 148 -2.92 -5.30 3.50
C VAL A 148 -3.20 -6.13 2.26
N ILE A 149 -2.96 -7.44 2.34
CA ILE A 149 -3.27 -8.42 1.31
C ILE A 149 -4.16 -9.51 1.93
N GLU A 150 -5.36 -9.66 1.40
CA GLU A 150 -6.25 -10.80 1.68
C GLU A 150 -6.08 -11.85 0.59
N LEU A 151 -5.76 -13.08 0.96
CA LEU A 151 -5.49 -14.17 0.05
C LEU A 151 -6.68 -15.12 -0.01
N LYS A 152 -6.83 -15.74 -1.17
CA LYS A 152 -7.78 -16.83 -1.40
C LYS A 152 -7.09 -17.94 -2.17
N ARG A 153 -7.52 -19.18 -1.92
CA ARG A 153 -7.16 -20.32 -2.77
C ARG A 153 -7.59 -20.07 -4.23
N SER A 154 -6.89 -20.68 -5.18
CA SER A 154 -7.07 -20.47 -6.63
C SER A 154 -8.48 -20.77 -7.19
N SER A 155 -9.28 -21.56 -6.46
CA SER A 155 -10.67 -21.91 -6.83
C SER A 155 -11.73 -20.97 -6.26
N VAL A 156 -11.35 -19.97 -5.46
CA VAL A 156 -12.24 -18.97 -4.86
C VAL A 156 -11.95 -17.63 -5.47
N SER A 157 -12.99 -16.90 -5.88
CA SER A 157 -12.78 -15.61 -6.54
C SER A 157 -12.10 -14.61 -5.61
N VAL A 158 -11.16 -13.83 -6.16
CA VAL A 158 -10.52 -12.69 -5.49
C VAL A 158 -11.53 -11.69 -4.93
N THR A 159 -12.73 -11.66 -5.52
CA THR A 159 -13.88 -10.87 -5.07
C THR A 159 -14.26 -11.14 -3.61
N GLU A 160 -14.13 -12.38 -3.14
CA GLU A 160 -14.40 -12.72 -1.73
C GLU A 160 -13.39 -12.06 -0.79
N GLY A 161 -12.10 -12.00 -1.17
CA GLY A 161 -11.08 -11.24 -0.42
C GLY A 161 -11.33 -9.73 -0.46
N ILE A 162 -11.87 -9.20 -1.56
CA ILE A 162 -12.28 -7.79 -1.65
C ILE A 162 -13.45 -7.49 -0.69
N ARG A 163 -14.45 -8.37 -0.62
CA ARG A 163 -15.58 -8.24 0.32
C ARG A 163 -15.11 -8.33 1.76
N GLN A 164 -14.20 -9.25 2.07
CA GLN A 164 -13.57 -9.36 3.38
C GLN A 164 -12.85 -8.05 3.77
N ASN A 165 -12.07 -7.47 2.87
CA ASN A 165 -11.43 -6.16 3.08
C ASN A 165 -12.45 -5.04 3.35
N LEU A 166 -13.57 -5.01 2.62
CA LEU A 166 -14.64 -4.02 2.82
C LEU A 166 -15.36 -4.21 4.16
N ASP A 167 -15.60 -5.45 4.56
CA ASP A 167 -16.19 -5.77 5.86
C ASP A 167 -15.26 -5.37 7.00
N ASN A 168 -13.97 -5.67 6.90
CA ASN A 168 -12.97 -5.32 7.92
C ASN A 168 -12.94 -3.80 8.22
N GLN A 169 -13.36 -2.96 7.27
CA GLN A 169 -13.43 -1.50 7.40
C GLN A 169 -14.72 -0.96 8.03
N LYS A 170 -15.73 -1.80 8.28
CA LYS A 170 -16.97 -1.35 8.94
C LYS A 170 -16.74 -1.17 10.44
N LYS A 171 -17.58 -0.33 11.05
CA LYS A 171 -17.48 0.07 12.48
C LYS A 171 -17.41 -1.13 13.42
N ASP A 172 -18.22 -2.15 13.14
CA ASP A 172 -18.37 -3.33 13.98
C ASP A 172 -17.18 -4.31 13.86
N PHE A 173 -16.17 -4.01 13.03
CA PHE A 173 -14.97 -4.85 12.86
C PHE A 173 -13.72 -4.10 13.28
N ILE A 174 -12.70 -4.02 12.43
CA ILE A 174 -11.35 -3.53 12.74
C ILE A 174 -11.06 -2.22 12.00
N ARG A 175 -12.09 -1.39 11.80
CA ARG A 175 -12.01 -0.13 11.03
C ARG A 175 -10.84 0.76 11.43
N ASP A 176 -10.53 0.81 12.72
CA ASP A 176 -9.48 1.68 13.26
C ASP A 176 -8.09 1.28 12.76
N PHE A 177 -7.89 -0.01 12.47
CA PHE A 177 -6.67 -0.52 11.84
C PHE A 177 -6.43 0.05 10.44
N PHE A 178 -7.51 0.39 9.72
CA PHE A 178 -7.43 0.94 8.35
C PHE A 178 -7.11 2.44 8.30
N THR A 179 -6.96 3.10 9.45
CA THR A 179 -6.66 4.53 9.52
C THR A 179 -5.27 4.87 8.98
N THR A 180 -4.33 3.92 8.92
CA THR A 180 -3.01 4.12 8.29
C THR A 180 -2.92 3.53 6.88
N MET A 181 -3.91 2.74 6.44
CA MET A 181 -3.83 1.98 5.19
C MET A 181 -3.73 2.87 3.95
N GLN A 182 -2.73 2.60 3.12
CA GLN A 182 -2.52 3.30 1.85
C GLN A 182 -3.02 2.48 0.68
N LEU A 183 -2.77 1.16 0.70
CA LEU A 183 -3.25 0.21 -0.29
C LEU A 183 -3.97 -0.96 0.39
N VAL A 184 -5.10 -1.35 -0.19
CA VAL A 184 -5.91 -2.49 0.27
C VAL A 184 -5.99 -3.48 -0.90
N MET A 185 -5.58 -4.71 -0.68
CA MET A 185 -5.37 -5.69 -1.76
C MET A 185 -6.01 -7.02 -1.45
N ALA A 186 -6.42 -7.72 -2.51
CA ALA A 186 -6.86 -9.10 -2.44
C ALA A 186 -6.28 -9.89 -3.61
N GLY A 187 -5.95 -11.17 -3.43
CA GLY A 187 -5.36 -11.96 -4.51
C GLY A 187 -5.55 -13.47 -4.40
N ASN A 188 -5.46 -14.14 -5.55
CA ASN A 188 -5.33 -15.59 -5.67
C ASN A 188 -4.44 -15.91 -6.90
N ASP A 189 -3.98 -17.15 -7.00
CA ASP A 189 -3.01 -17.56 -8.03
C ASP A 189 -3.55 -17.44 -9.47
N THR A 190 -4.88 -17.53 -9.66
CA THR A 190 -5.54 -17.57 -10.98
C THR A 190 -5.85 -16.18 -11.53
N GLU A 191 -6.44 -15.31 -10.71
CA GLU A 191 -6.92 -13.96 -11.08
C GLU A 191 -5.91 -12.86 -10.79
N GLY A 192 -4.83 -13.21 -10.08
CA GLY A 192 -3.75 -12.33 -9.66
C GLY A 192 -4.14 -11.41 -8.51
N LEU A 193 -3.46 -10.27 -8.42
CA LEU A 193 -3.71 -9.26 -7.39
C LEU A 193 -4.71 -8.21 -7.88
N ARG A 194 -5.64 -7.84 -7.00
CA ARG A 194 -6.53 -6.69 -7.11
C ARG A 194 -6.17 -5.68 -6.03
N TYR A 195 -6.18 -4.39 -6.37
CA TYR A 195 -5.84 -3.34 -5.41
C TYR A 195 -6.82 -2.17 -5.46
N GLY A 196 -6.98 -1.53 -4.31
CA GLY A 196 -7.68 -0.27 -4.16
C GLY A 196 -7.12 0.49 -2.96
N THR A 197 -7.90 1.44 -2.47
CA THR A 197 -7.64 2.11 -1.19
C THR A 197 -8.80 1.84 -0.23
N ILE A 198 -8.77 2.44 0.97
CA ILE A 198 -9.92 2.38 1.87
C ILE A 198 -11.24 2.74 1.16
N GLU A 199 -12.31 2.06 1.54
CA GLU A 199 -13.69 2.29 1.08
C GLU A 199 -13.89 2.20 -0.45
N THR A 200 -12.91 1.66 -1.20
CA THR A 200 -13.04 1.43 -2.64
C THR A 200 -14.07 0.33 -2.88
N ALA A 201 -15.18 0.64 -3.54
CA ALA A 201 -16.19 -0.38 -3.86
C ALA A 201 -15.61 -1.48 -4.77
N GLU A 202 -16.12 -2.71 -4.61
CA GLU A 202 -15.66 -3.93 -5.29
C GLU A 202 -15.38 -3.74 -6.79
N LYS A 203 -16.34 -3.17 -7.53
CA LYS A 203 -16.24 -2.92 -8.98
C LYS A 203 -15.13 -1.96 -9.41
N TYR A 204 -14.53 -1.22 -8.47
CA TYR A 204 -13.47 -0.24 -8.74
C TYR A 204 -12.08 -0.72 -8.32
N TYR A 205 -11.95 -1.95 -7.82
CA TYR A 205 -10.63 -2.54 -7.62
C TYR A 205 -9.91 -2.67 -8.96
N LEU A 206 -8.62 -2.36 -8.93
CA LEU A 206 -7.76 -2.22 -10.08
C LEU A 206 -6.90 -3.46 -10.28
N THR A 207 -6.38 -3.59 -11.51
CA THR A 207 -5.39 -4.60 -11.89
C THR A 207 -4.08 -3.91 -12.27
N TRP A 208 -2.96 -4.53 -11.90
CA TRP A 208 -1.63 -4.03 -12.27
C TRP A 208 -1.19 -4.70 -13.56
N LYS A 209 -0.81 -3.89 -14.56
CA LYS A 209 -0.30 -4.36 -15.85
C LYS A 209 0.86 -3.47 -16.26
N GLU A 210 1.92 -4.08 -16.78
CA GLU A 210 3.09 -3.34 -17.24
C GLU A 210 3.21 -3.49 -18.74
N GLN A 211 3.52 -2.39 -19.41
CA GLN A 211 3.79 -2.43 -20.83
C GLN A 211 5.05 -3.25 -21.09
N ASN A 212 5.03 -4.09 -22.11
CA ASN A 212 6.22 -4.79 -22.55
C ASN A 212 7.16 -3.77 -23.21
N PRO A 213 8.38 -3.55 -22.68
CA PRO A 213 9.32 -2.59 -23.26
C PRO A 213 9.78 -2.97 -24.67
N GLU A 214 9.66 -4.26 -25.03
CA GLU A 214 10.02 -4.78 -26.36
C GLU A 214 8.87 -4.68 -27.37
N TYR A 215 7.68 -4.25 -26.95
CA TYR A 215 6.51 -4.20 -27.81
C TYR A 215 6.64 -3.18 -28.94
N ASN A 216 6.52 -3.65 -30.17
CA ASN A 216 6.46 -2.85 -31.37
C ASN A 216 5.06 -2.92 -32.02
N PRO A 217 4.27 -1.82 -32.02
CA PRO A 217 2.91 -1.82 -32.55
C PRO A 217 2.80 -2.07 -34.06
N LYS A 218 3.94 -2.07 -34.80
CA LYS A 218 3.97 -2.33 -36.24
C LYS A 218 4.14 -3.80 -36.58
N THR A 219 4.77 -4.58 -35.68
CA THR A 219 5.17 -5.96 -35.95
C THR A 219 4.49 -6.96 -35.03
N ASP A 220 4.13 -6.52 -33.81
CA ASP A 220 3.69 -7.43 -32.77
C ASP A 220 2.17 -7.47 -32.66
N GLU A 221 1.65 -8.61 -32.24
CA GLU A 221 0.24 -8.75 -31.92
C GLU A 221 -0.14 -7.91 -30.70
N LYS A 222 -1.39 -7.42 -30.67
CA LYS A 222 -1.87 -6.54 -29.58
C LYS A 222 -1.75 -7.17 -28.19
N ASP A 223 -1.79 -8.50 -28.09
CA ASP A 223 -1.69 -9.23 -26.82
C ASP A 223 -0.27 -9.22 -26.25
N ALA A 224 0.75 -8.99 -27.09
CA ALA A 224 2.15 -8.82 -26.67
C ALA A 224 2.44 -7.43 -26.07
N LYS A 225 1.44 -6.52 -26.06
CA LYS A 225 1.59 -5.15 -25.55
C LYS A 225 1.97 -5.08 -24.07
N TYR A 226 1.54 -6.07 -23.28
CA TYR A 226 1.82 -6.12 -21.85
C TYR A 226 2.74 -7.29 -21.54
N LEU A 227 3.57 -7.14 -20.51
CA LEU A 227 4.35 -8.26 -19.99
C LEU A 227 3.43 -9.42 -19.60
N ASN A 228 3.92 -10.65 -19.80
CA ASN A 228 3.18 -11.86 -19.43
C ASN A 228 2.71 -11.74 -17.96
N PRO A 229 1.40 -11.87 -17.68
CA PRO A 229 0.88 -11.70 -16.33
C PRO A 229 1.11 -12.93 -15.46
N ILE A 230 1.38 -14.10 -16.05
CA ILE A 230 1.51 -15.40 -15.36
C ILE A 230 2.99 -15.71 -15.08
N ILE A 231 3.88 -15.43 -16.02
CA ILE A 231 5.31 -15.76 -15.91
C ILE A 231 6.14 -14.49 -15.89
N CYS A 232 7.04 -14.40 -14.91
CA CYS A 232 7.98 -13.30 -14.75
C CYS A 232 9.23 -13.77 -14.00
N GLU A 233 10.24 -12.92 -13.91
CA GLU A 233 11.42 -13.24 -13.11
C GLU A 233 11.05 -13.44 -11.63
N GLY A 234 11.18 -14.69 -11.15
CA GLY A 234 10.89 -15.05 -9.77
C GLY A 234 9.44 -15.41 -9.46
N GLY A 235 8.54 -15.47 -10.45
CA GLY A 235 7.13 -15.85 -10.28
C GLY A 235 6.58 -16.68 -11.43
N ASP A 236 5.69 -17.63 -11.12
CA ASP A 236 5.13 -18.62 -12.06
C ASP A 236 3.59 -18.60 -12.17
N ASN A 237 2.95 -17.65 -11.50
CA ASN A 237 1.50 -17.44 -11.55
C ASN A 237 1.13 -15.94 -11.49
N ALA A 238 -0.15 -15.65 -11.71
CA ALA A 238 -0.64 -14.28 -11.83
C ALA A 238 -0.50 -13.43 -10.55
N LEU A 239 -0.59 -14.08 -9.38
CA LEU A 239 -0.42 -13.40 -8.10
C LEU A 239 1.03 -12.97 -7.92
N ASP A 240 1.97 -13.85 -8.25
CA ASP A 240 3.38 -13.65 -7.97
C ASP A 240 3.97 -12.53 -8.80
N CYS A 241 3.65 -12.54 -10.09
CA CYS A 241 4.06 -11.48 -10.96
C CYS A 241 3.42 -10.15 -10.58
N ALA A 242 2.17 -10.12 -10.11
CA ALA A 242 1.56 -8.88 -9.64
C ALA A 242 2.19 -8.38 -8.32
N VAL A 243 2.49 -9.28 -7.37
CA VAL A 243 3.16 -8.96 -6.10
C VAL A 243 4.57 -8.42 -6.35
N LEU A 244 5.40 -9.15 -7.11
CA LEU A 244 6.78 -8.76 -7.41
C LEU A 244 6.86 -7.41 -8.14
N ARG A 245 5.93 -7.18 -9.07
CA ARG A 245 5.84 -5.92 -9.79
C ARG A 245 5.36 -4.80 -8.87
N MET A 246 4.16 -4.91 -8.30
CA MET A 246 3.52 -3.79 -7.61
C MET A 246 4.17 -3.45 -6.26
N LEU A 247 4.68 -4.46 -5.55
CA LEU A 247 5.26 -4.34 -4.21
C LEU A 247 6.80 -4.25 -4.22
N ASP A 248 7.42 -3.99 -5.38
CA ASP A 248 8.76 -3.41 -5.38
C ASP A 248 8.78 -2.15 -4.50
N LYS A 249 9.81 -2.00 -3.66
CA LYS A 249 9.87 -0.95 -2.64
C LYS A 249 9.73 0.46 -3.23
N LYS A 250 10.39 0.72 -4.36
CA LYS A 250 10.33 2.03 -5.03
C LYS A 250 8.94 2.27 -5.58
N ARG A 251 8.34 1.25 -6.20
CA ARG A 251 6.99 1.36 -6.76
C ARG A 251 5.92 1.49 -5.69
N PHE A 252 5.99 0.72 -4.61
CA PHE A 252 5.08 0.78 -3.47
C PHE A 252 5.06 2.19 -2.87
N LEU A 253 6.23 2.75 -2.55
CA LEU A 253 6.31 4.12 -2.03
C LEU A 253 5.93 5.18 -3.07
N ALA A 254 6.26 5.00 -4.34
CA ALA A 254 5.85 5.93 -5.40
C ALA A 254 4.30 5.98 -5.51
N LEU A 255 3.62 4.83 -5.49
CA LEU A 255 2.15 4.76 -5.50
C LEU A 255 1.55 5.53 -4.32
N ILE A 256 2.14 5.40 -3.13
CA ILE A 256 1.66 6.10 -1.93
C ILE A 256 1.93 7.61 -2.02
N HIS A 257 3.15 8.00 -2.39
CA HIS A 257 3.60 9.40 -2.39
C HIS A 257 2.94 10.22 -3.50
N ASP A 258 3.06 9.73 -4.73
CA ASP A 258 2.72 10.47 -5.95
C ASP A 258 1.25 10.28 -6.34
N PHE A 259 0.71 9.07 -6.13
CA PHE A 259 -0.53 8.66 -6.78
C PHE A 259 -1.75 8.58 -5.85
N ILE A 260 -1.63 9.02 -4.59
CA ILE A 260 -2.78 9.15 -3.68
C ILE A 260 -3.40 10.55 -3.75
N VAL A 261 -4.72 10.58 -3.93
CA VAL A 261 -5.57 11.78 -3.88
C VAL A 261 -6.79 11.53 -3.00
N PHE A 262 -7.20 12.53 -2.23
CA PHE A 262 -8.44 12.55 -1.45
C PHE A 262 -9.39 13.57 -2.07
N ASP A 263 -10.49 13.10 -2.63
CA ASP A 263 -11.41 13.92 -3.42
C ASP A 263 -12.87 13.59 -3.07
N ALA A 264 -13.61 14.60 -2.62
CA ALA A 264 -15.03 14.52 -2.29
C ALA A 264 -15.43 13.31 -1.42
N GLY A 265 -14.63 12.97 -0.40
CA GLY A 265 -14.91 11.85 0.51
C GLY A 265 -14.43 10.49 0.01
N VAL A 266 -13.70 10.44 -1.12
CA VAL A 266 -13.15 9.21 -1.70
C VAL A 266 -11.62 9.32 -1.77
N LYS A 267 -10.93 8.33 -1.21
CA LYS A 267 -9.49 8.13 -1.45
C LYS A 267 -9.33 7.41 -2.78
N LYS A 268 -8.38 7.87 -3.61
CA LYS A 268 -8.14 7.37 -4.96
C LYS A 268 -6.65 7.09 -5.13
N THR A 269 -6.35 6.03 -5.87
CA THR A 269 -5.00 5.70 -6.36
C THR A 269 -4.99 5.60 -7.90
N ALA A 270 -3.81 5.53 -8.50
CA ALA A 270 -3.65 5.45 -9.95
C ALA A 270 -3.88 4.06 -10.50
N ARG A 271 -4.42 4.03 -11.72
CA ARG A 271 -4.36 2.86 -12.60
C ARG A 271 -2.95 2.72 -13.17
N HIS A 272 -2.58 1.51 -13.57
CA HIS A 272 -1.25 1.23 -14.13
C HIS A 272 -0.90 2.16 -15.31
N ASN A 273 -1.82 2.39 -16.25
CA ASN A 273 -1.57 3.26 -17.40
C ASN A 273 -1.36 4.73 -17.00
N GLN A 274 -2.03 5.19 -15.93
CA GLN A 274 -1.85 6.54 -15.41
C GLN A 274 -0.50 6.65 -14.69
N TYR A 275 -0.10 5.62 -13.94
CA TYR A 275 1.23 5.56 -13.31
C TYR A 275 2.34 5.67 -14.37
N PHE A 276 2.35 4.78 -15.37
CA PHE A 276 3.39 4.77 -16.39
C PHE A 276 3.38 6.03 -17.26
N GLY A 277 2.19 6.55 -17.60
CA GLY A 277 2.06 7.82 -18.33
C GLY A 277 2.64 9.00 -17.56
N VAL A 278 2.43 9.08 -16.24
CA VAL A 278 3.01 10.13 -15.40
C VAL A 278 4.52 9.94 -15.23
N GLN A 279 5.01 8.71 -15.05
CA GLN A 279 6.46 8.45 -14.95
C GLN A 279 7.20 8.88 -16.22
N ALA A 280 6.70 8.50 -17.40
CA ALA A 280 7.25 8.96 -18.67
C ALA A 280 7.18 10.49 -18.79
N ALA A 281 6.05 11.11 -18.45
CA ALA A 281 5.93 12.56 -18.50
C ALA A 281 6.88 13.29 -17.53
N LYS A 282 7.20 12.72 -16.37
CA LYS A 282 8.20 13.27 -15.44
C LYS A 282 9.59 13.34 -16.06
N GLU A 283 9.96 12.40 -16.92
CA GLU A 283 11.23 12.42 -17.66
C GLU A 283 11.27 13.59 -18.66
N HIS A 284 10.20 13.77 -19.44
CA HIS A 284 10.06 14.89 -20.37
C HIS A 284 10.08 16.25 -19.67
N VAL A 285 9.42 16.37 -18.51
CA VAL A 285 9.45 17.62 -17.71
C VAL A 285 10.87 17.93 -17.24
N LYS A 286 11.64 16.92 -16.83
CA LYS A 286 13.04 17.09 -16.42
C LYS A 286 13.94 17.50 -17.59
N SER A 287 13.74 16.94 -18.79
CA SER A 287 14.45 17.33 -20.01
C SER A 287 13.94 18.63 -20.64
N ARG A 288 12.87 19.23 -20.10
CA ARG A 288 12.17 20.41 -20.64
C ARG A 288 11.62 20.18 -22.05
N GLU A 289 11.20 18.95 -22.32
CA GLU A 289 10.60 18.53 -23.58
C GLU A 289 9.08 18.46 -23.47
N GLY A 290 8.41 18.75 -24.59
CA GLY A 290 6.97 18.54 -24.71
C GLY A 290 6.60 17.07 -24.89
N GLY A 291 5.31 16.76 -24.84
CA GLY A 291 4.79 15.43 -25.08
C GLY A 291 3.26 15.40 -25.10
N ILE A 292 2.69 14.31 -25.61
CA ILE A 292 1.24 14.10 -25.65
C ILE A 292 0.92 12.79 -24.93
N ILE A 293 0.10 12.88 -23.87
CA ILE A 293 -0.53 11.70 -23.26
C ILE A 293 -1.92 11.54 -23.87
N TRP A 294 -2.11 10.50 -24.68
CA TRP A 294 -3.40 10.21 -25.29
C TRP A 294 -4.23 9.22 -24.47
N HIS A 295 -5.33 9.72 -23.91
CA HIS A 295 -6.26 8.97 -23.06
C HIS A 295 -7.67 8.97 -23.64
N THR A 296 -8.33 7.81 -23.62
CA THR A 296 -9.76 7.68 -23.96
C THR A 296 -10.65 8.49 -22.99
N GLN A 297 -11.90 8.80 -23.37
CA GLN A 297 -12.85 9.45 -22.48
C GLN A 297 -13.19 8.54 -21.29
N GLY A 298 -13.35 9.12 -20.09
CA GLY A 298 -13.65 8.36 -18.86
C GLY A 298 -12.46 7.61 -18.22
N SER A 299 -11.26 7.65 -18.83
CA SER A 299 -10.06 6.97 -18.29
C SER A 299 -9.40 7.65 -17.08
N GLY A 300 -9.95 8.78 -16.62
CA GLY A 300 -9.40 9.52 -15.47
C GLY A 300 -8.30 10.52 -15.83
N LYS A 301 -8.38 11.18 -17.01
CA LYS A 301 -7.45 12.24 -17.45
C LYS A 301 -7.18 13.31 -16.39
N SER A 302 -8.21 13.78 -15.70
CA SER A 302 -8.07 14.82 -14.67
C SER A 302 -7.19 14.39 -13.51
N LEU A 303 -7.27 13.11 -13.09
CA LEU A 303 -6.38 12.58 -12.05
C LEU A 303 -4.93 12.50 -12.54
N THR A 304 -4.71 12.12 -13.79
CA THR A 304 -3.38 12.11 -14.40
C THR A 304 -2.75 13.50 -14.40
N MET A 305 -3.52 14.55 -14.72
CA MET A 305 -3.04 15.94 -14.64
C MET A 305 -2.69 16.34 -13.20
N VAL A 306 -3.53 15.99 -12.23
CA VAL A 306 -3.27 16.27 -10.80
C VAL A 306 -1.99 15.59 -10.33
N TRP A 307 -1.77 14.31 -10.66
CA TRP A 307 -0.56 13.59 -10.24
C TRP A 307 0.71 14.07 -10.94
N LEU A 308 0.61 14.56 -12.18
CA LEU A 308 1.77 15.14 -12.87
C LEU A 308 2.15 16.52 -12.32
N ALA A 309 1.17 17.31 -11.88
CA ALA A 309 1.40 18.65 -11.35
C ALA A 309 1.84 18.70 -9.88
N LYS A 310 1.61 17.62 -9.12
CA LYS A 310 1.91 17.50 -7.68
C LYS A 310 3.35 17.07 -7.43
#